data_AF-A0A0G1YXD8-F1
#
_entry.id   AF-A0A0G1YXD8-F1
#
_cell.length_a   1.000
_cell.length_b   1.000
_cell.length_c   1.000
_cell.angle_alpha   90.00
_cell.angle_beta   90.00
_cell.angle_gamma   90.00
#
_symmetry.space_group_name_H-M   'P 1'
#
loop_
_entity.id
_entity.type
_entity.pdbx_description
1 polymer ?
#
loop_
_entity_poly.entity_id
_entity_poly.type
_entity_poly.pdbx_seq_one_letter_code
_entity_poly.pdbx_strand_id
1 'polypeptide(L)'
;MAVSEPTWKKFNELVRLVQQDHQKQRAVCAAGHDFEHAFAVAQYAKSIAEDDRIGELGWIAGVCHNTDRIFPDASETEVRAKVSEYLSVVPLDENDKTLVLEAVMEHSKKNDPKDNPVTVALKDADQIENIGALAFIRSGQHFHDLQPVDYRHLWENPDATFKNPLSVARDLRHHLEWESWLRTPKAREIAAPRFEFLRLFLSKIEKELKDAGLFPYPF
;
A
#
# COMPACT_ATOMS: atom_id res chain seq x y z
N MET A 1 -27.72 -16.52 -9.55
CA MET A 1 -26.29 -16.81 -9.38
C MET A 1 -26.02 -16.95 -7.90
N ALA A 2 -25.46 -18.07 -7.44
CA ALA A 2 -25.08 -18.20 -6.03
C ALA A 2 -24.01 -17.14 -5.71
N VAL A 3 -24.21 -16.37 -4.65
CA VAL A 3 -23.19 -15.43 -4.17
C VAL A 3 -22.03 -16.29 -3.67
N SER A 4 -20.88 -16.22 -4.35
CA SER A 4 -19.68 -16.91 -3.90
C SER A 4 -19.35 -16.45 -2.48
N GLU A 5 -18.97 -17.39 -1.62
CA GLU A 5 -18.57 -17.06 -0.25
C GLU A 5 -17.42 -16.03 -0.25
N PRO A 6 -17.47 -14.97 0.58
CA PRO A 6 -16.37 -14.02 0.69
C PRO A 6 -15.03 -14.67 1.06
N THR A 7 -13.94 -14.28 0.41
CA THR A 7 -12.59 -14.86 0.58
C THR A 7 -12.13 -14.92 2.05
N TRP A 8 -12.49 -13.91 2.84
CA TRP A 8 -12.13 -13.84 4.26
C TRP A 8 -12.81 -14.89 5.13
N LYS A 9 -13.96 -15.45 4.69
CA LYS A 9 -14.58 -16.59 5.39
C LYS A 9 -13.82 -17.88 5.09
N LYS A 10 -13.39 -18.07 3.84
CA LYS A 10 -12.54 -19.20 3.42
C LYS A 10 -11.23 -19.24 4.21
N PHE A 11 -10.61 -18.08 4.43
CA PHE A 11 -9.33 -17.97 5.16
C PHE A 11 -9.49 -17.27 6.52
N ASN A 12 -10.56 -17.60 7.26
CA ASN A 12 -10.88 -16.91 8.52
C ASN A 12 -9.77 -17.01 9.56
N GLU A 13 -9.06 -18.14 9.65
CA GLU A 13 -8.03 -18.35 10.66
C GLU A 13 -6.79 -17.48 10.37
N LEU A 14 -6.40 -17.37 9.10
CA LEU A 14 -5.36 -16.44 8.66
C LEU A 14 -5.70 -15.00 9.05
N VAL A 15 -6.91 -14.55 8.69
CA VAL A 15 -7.40 -13.21 9.01
C VAL A 15 -7.34 -12.95 10.51
N ARG A 16 -7.82 -13.91 11.30
CA ARG A 16 -7.84 -13.82 12.76
C ARG A 16 -6.43 -13.67 13.32
N LEU A 17 -5.47 -14.49 12.88
CA LEU A 17 -4.09 -14.43 13.36
C LEU A 17 -3.42 -13.10 13.03
N VAL A 18 -3.50 -12.66 11.77
CA VAL A 18 -2.89 -11.41 11.33
C VAL A 18 -3.53 -10.20 12.00
N GLN A 19 -4.85 -10.17 12.12
CA GLN A 19 -5.56 -9.10 12.81
C GLN A 19 -5.20 -9.03 14.29
N GLN A 20 -5.04 -10.18 14.96
CA GLN A 20 -4.62 -10.21 16.36
C GLN A 20 -3.23 -9.62 16.55
N ASP A 21 -2.30 -9.88 15.64
CA ASP A 21 -0.95 -9.33 15.76
C ASP A 21 -0.92 -7.82 15.46
N HIS A 22 -1.72 -7.32 14.50
CA HIS A 22 -1.93 -5.87 14.35
C HIS A 22 -2.54 -5.23 15.61
N GLN A 23 -3.50 -5.88 16.26
CA GLN A 23 -4.13 -5.37 17.48
C GLN A 23 -3.14 -5.30 18.65
N LYS A 24 -2.29 -6.31 18.81
CA LYS A 24 -1.23 -6.32 19.83
C LYS A 24 -0.18 -5.23 19.57
N GLN A 25 0.14 -4.97 18.30
CA GLN A 25 1.17 -4.01 17.87
C GLN A 25 0.59 -2.66 17.44
N ARG A 26 -0.63 -2.33 17.87
CA ARG A 26 -1.37 -1.15 17.41
C ARG A 26 -0.59 0.15 17.52
N ALA A 27 0.24 0.31 18.55
CA ALA A 27 1.06 1.51 18.72
C ALA A 27 2.02 1.77 17.54
N VAL A 28 2.49 0.70 16.89
CA VAL A 28 3.39 0.76 15.73
C VAL A 28 2.59 0.82 14.44
N CYS A 29 1.57 -0.02 14.30
CA CYS A 29 0.83 -0.16 13.03
C CYS A 29 -0.17 0.98 12.77
N ALA A 30 -0.59 1.71 13.81
CA ALA A 30 -1.55 2.80 13.66
C ALA A 30 -1.02 3.97 12.80
N ALA A 31 0.25 4.03 12.42
CA ALA A 31 0.80 5.08 11.55
C ALA A 31 0.56 4.81 10.04
N GLY A 32 -0.63 4.35 9.66
CA GLY A 32 -1.03 4.15 8.26
C GLY A 32 -0.84 2.74 7.69
N HIS A 33 -0.37 1.79 8.51
CA HIS A 33 -0.19 0.37 8.17
C HIS A 33 -1.06 -0.55 9.06
N ASP A 34 -2.31 -0.13 9.29
CA ASP A 34 -3.25 -0.91 10.09
C ASP A 34 -3.81 -2.12 9.32
N PHE A 35 -4.62 -2.91 10.01
CA PHE A 35 -5.20 -4.11 9.43
C PHE A 35 -6.20 -3.76 8.31
N GLU A 36 -6.92 -2.65 8.45
CA GLU A 36 -7.87 -2.15 7.45
C GLU A 36 -7.17 -1.85 6.12
N HIS A 37 -6.00 -1.20 6.15
CA HIS A 37 -5.16 -1.02 4.97
C HIS A 37 -4.71 -2.36 4.37
N ALA A 38 -4.17 -3.28 5.19
CA ALA A 38 -3.77 -4.60 4.70
C ALA A 38 -4.92 -5.37 4.04
N PHE A 39 -6.10 -5.29 4.64
CA PHE A 39 -7.29 -5.95 4.14
C PHE A 39 -7.80 -5.32 2.85
N ALA A 40 -7.74 -3.99 2.69
CA ALA A 40 -8.07 -3.30 1.45
C ALA A 40 -7.10 -3.70 0.31
N VAL A 41 -5.79 -3.74 0.58
CA VAL A 41 -4.78 -4.23 -0.36
C VAL A 41 -5.09 -5.66 -0.80
N ALA A 42 -5.46 -6.55 0.12
CA ALA A 42 -5.89 -7.90 -0.22
C ALA A 42 -7.07 -7.94 -1.19
N GLN A 43 -8.10 -7.10 -0.98
CA GLN A 43 -9.24 -7.02 -1.90
C GLN A 43 -8.82 -6.54 -3.30
N TYR A 44 -7.95 -5.53 -3.39
CA TYR A 44 -7.47 -5.07 -4.69
C TYR A 44 -6.63 -6.13 -5.39
N ALA A 45 -5.68 -6.76 -4.69
CA ALA A 45 -4.82 -7.80 -5.24
C ALA A 45 -5.64 -8.93 -5.86
N LYS A 46 -6.73 -9.35 -5.20
CA LYS A 46 -7.68 -10.30 -5.76
C LYS A 46 -8.37 -9.79 -7.02
N SER A 47 -8.85 -8.55 -6.99
CA SER A 47 -9.68 -7.97 -8.06
C SER A 47 -8.91 -7.65 -9.36
N ILE A 48 -7.59 -7.45 -9.26
CA ILE A 48 -6.75 -7.06 -10.40
C ILE A 48 -5.92 -8.20 -10.98
N ALA A 49 -5.90 -9.35 -10.31
CA ALA A 49 -5.17 -10.52 -10.77
C ALA A 49 -5.68 -11.03 -12.12
N GLU A 50 -4.79 -11.68 -12.86
CA GLU A 50 -5.06 -12.21 -14.20
C GLU A 50 -6.02 -13.41 -14.20
N ASP A 51 -6.01 -14.19 -13.12
CA ASP A 51 -6.90 -15.34 -12.92
C ASP A 51 -7.25 -15.53 -11.44
N ASP A 52 -8.22 -16.42 -11.19
CA ASP A 52 -8.76 -16.69 -9.86
C ASP A 52 -7.73 -17.28 -8.88
N ARG A 53 -6.77 -18.08 -9.36
CA ARG A 53 -5.74 -18.67 -8.48
C ARG A 53 -4.76 -17.58 -8.05
N ILE A 54 -4.26 -16.79 -8.99
CA ILE A 54 -3.39 -15.64 -8.68
C ILE A 54 -4.12 -14.63 -7.80
N GLY A 55 -5.41 -14.40 -8.04
CA GLY A 55 -6.24 -13.53 -7.20
C GLY A 55 -6.39 -14.05 -5.78
N GLU A 56 -6.52 -15.36 -5.59
CA GLU A 56 -6.56 -15.97 -4.26
C GLU A 56 -5.22 -15.87 -3.53
N LEU A 57 -4.10 -16.16 -4.21
CA LEU A 57 -2.77 -16.02 -3.64
C LEU A 57 -2.43 -14.56 -3.33
N GLY A 58 -2.77 -13.64 -4.23
CA GLY A 58 -2.60 -12.19 -4.04
C GLY A 58 -3.42 -11.66 -2.87
N TRP A 59 -4.63 -12.20 -2.66
CA TRP A 59 -5.44 -11.89 -1.48
C TRP A 59 -4.73 -12.29 -0.18
N ILE A 60 -4.22 -13.52 -0.11
CA ILE A 60 -3.49 -14.04 1.05
C ILE A 60 -2.24 -13.20 1.30
N ALA A 61 -1.47 -12.90 0.24
CA ALA A 61 -0.28 -12.06 0.32
C ALA A 61 -0.61 -10.66 0.83
N GLY A 62 -1.70 -10.05 0.34
CA GLY A 62 -2.16 -8.74 0.79
C GLY A 62 -2.54 -8.70 2.26
N VAL A 63 -3.15 -9.75 2.82
CA VAL A 63 -3.43 -9.82 4.25
C VAL A 63 -2.12 -9.81 5.06
N CYS A 64 -1.10 -10.52 4.58
CA CYS A 64 0.19 -10.68 5.28
C CYS A 64 1.20 -9.54 5.04
N HIS A 65 0.98 -8.65 4.07
CA HIS A 65 2.07 -7.86 3.49
C HIS A 65 2.77 -6.91 4.48
N ASN A 66 2.04 -6.38 5.47
CA ASN A 66 2.57 -5.48 6.50
C ASN A 66 3.33 -6.19 7.63
N THR A 67 3.70 -7.47 7.49
CA THR A 67 4.34 -8.22 8.61
C THR A 67 5.63 -7.56 9.10
N ASP A 68 6.43 -6.98 8.21
CA ASP A 68 7.62 -6.19 8.56
C ASP A 68 7.26 -4.91 9.37
N ARG A 69 6.08 -4.34 9.14
CA ARG A 69 5.58 -3.14 9.86
C ARG A 69 4.93 -3.47 11.20
N ILE A 70 4.40 -4.69 11.34
CA ILE A 70 3.90 -5.22 12.62
C ILE A 70 5.08 -5.50 13.57
N PHE A 71 6.20 -5.94 13.03
CA PHE A 71 7.40 -6.31 13.79
C PHE A 71 8.64 -5.52 13.30
N PRO A 72 8.71 -4.20 13.58
CA PRO A 72 9.72 -3.32 13.00
C PRO A 72 11.16 -3.64 13.43
N ASP A 73 11.34 -4.28 14.58
CA ASP A 73 12.64 -4.68 15.13
C ASP A 73 13.06 -6.10 14.69
N ALA A 74 12.20 -6.81 13.96
CA ALA A 74 12.49 -8.15 13.48
C ALA A 74 13.43 -8.12 12.27
N SER A 75 14.37 -9.05 12.23
CA SER A 75 15.18 -9.34 11.05
C SER A 75 14.32 -9.87 9.90
N GLU A 76 14.84 -9.77 8.66
CA GLU A 76 14.16 -10.34 7.49
C GLU A 76 13.84 -11.84 7.67
N THR A 77 14.73 -12.59 8.32
CA THR A 77 14.53 -14.01 8.64
C THR A 77 13.36 -14.22 9.60
N GLU A 78 13.22 -13.37 10.62
CA GLU A 78 12.12 -13.44 11.59
C GLU A 78 10.78 -13.06 10.93
N VAL A 79 10.77 -12.03 10.10
CA VAL A 79 9.59 -11.66 9.29
C VAL A 79 9.19 -12.82 8.38
N ARG A 80 10.14 -13.43 7.67
CA ARG A 80 9.91 -14.59 6.79
C ARG A 80 9.34 -15.79 7.56
N ALA A 81 9.87 -16.05 8.76
CA ALA A 81 9.37 -17.11 9.63
C ALA A 81 7.93 -16.82 10.09
N LYS A 82 7.62 -15.56 10.41
CA LYS A 82 6.28 -15.14 10.81
C LYS A 82 5.26 -15.26 9.69
N VAL A 83 5.62 -14.85 8.47
CA VAL A 83 4.75 -15.05 7.29
C VAL A 83 4.54 -16.55 7.05
N SER A 84 5.58 -17.37 7.17
CA SER A 84 5.46 -18.83 7.07
C SER A 84 4.52 -19.44 8.12
N GLU A 85 4.54 -18.90 9.35
CA GLU A 85 3.58 -19.28 10.41
C GLU A 85 2.15 -18.98 9.99
N TYR A 86 1.87 -17.79 9.45
CA TYR A 86 0.55 -17.44 8.92
C TYR A 86 0.12 -18.37 7.77
N LEU A 87 1.04 -18.74 6.88
CA LEU A 87 0.73 -19.64 5.77
C LEU A 87 0.51 -21.09 6.20
N SER A 88 0.92 -21.49 7.41
CA SER A 88 0.74 -22.86 7.92
C SER A 88 -0.73 -23.23 8.16
N VAL A 89 -1.60 -22.22 8.38
CA VAL A 89 -3.05 -22.42 8.57
C VAL A 89 -3.85 -22.33 7.26
N VAL A 90 -3.18 -22.08 6.14
CA VAL A 90 -3.82 -21.95 4.83
C VAL A 90 -3.63 -23.26 4.05
N PRO A 91 -4.69 -23.85 3.45
CA PRO A 91 -4.59 -25.07 2.67
C PRO A 91 -4.01 -24.82 1.27
N LEU A 92 -2.75 -24.36 1.22
CA LEU A 92 -1.96 -24.21 -0.01
C LEU A 92 -0.90 -25.32 -0.10
N ASP A 93 -0.49 -25.65 -1.32
CA ASP A 93 0.73 -26.43 -1.53
C ASP A 93 1.99 -25.57 -1.33
N GLU A 94 3.15 -26.22 -1.31
CA GLU A 94 4.43 -25.55 -1.02
C GLU A 94 4.87 -24.57 -2.12
N ASN A 95 4.47 -24.81 -3.38
CA ASN A 95 4.79 -23.88 -4.47
C ASN A 95 4.02 -22.57 -4.27
N ASP A 96 2.73 -22.67 -3.96
CA ASP A 96 1.88 -21.51 -3.75
C ASP A 96 2.24 -20.74 -2.48
N LYS A 97 2.63 -21.44 -1.40
CA LYS A 97 3.21 -20.78 -0.22
C LYS A 97 4.49 -20.01 -0.58
N THR A 98 5.34 -20.57 -1.43
CA THR A 98 6.58 -19.91 -1.87
C THR A 98 6.27 -18.63 -2.65
N LEU A 99 5.30 -18.67 -3.58
CA LEU A 99 4.87 -17.49 -4.34
C LEU A 99 4.33 -16.37 -3.44
N VAL A 100 3.48 -16.73 -2.49
CA VAL A 100 2.91 -15.77 -1.52
C VAL A 100 4.01 -15.17 -0.62
N LEU A 101 4.90 -16.02 -0.11
CA LEU A 101 6.01 -15.57 0.72
C LEU A 101 6.93 -14.61 -0.05
N GLU A 102 7.29 -14.96 -1.28
CA GLU A 102 8.09 -14.09 -2.15
C GLU A 102 7.38 -12.76 -2.40
N ALA A 103 6.08 -12.77 -2.71
CA ALA A 103 5.30 -11.55 -2.88
C ALA A 103 5.37 -10.64 -1.64
N VAL A 104 5.17 -11.20 -0.45
CA VAL A 104 5.24 -10.44 0.81
C VAL A 104 6.64 -9.88 1.05
N MET A 105 7.71 -10.63 0.79
CA MET A 105 9.07 -10.14 1.02
C MET A 105 9.54 -9.11 -0.01
N GLU A 106 8.99 -9.13 -1.22
CA GLU A 106 9.45 -8.31 -2.34
C GLU A 106 8.56 -7.09 -2.64
N HIS A 107 7.34 -6.99 -2.06
CA HIS A 107 6.36 -5.96 -2.44
C HIS A 107 6.86 -4.51 -2.25
N SER A 108 7.67 -4.24 -1.23
CA SER A 108 8.17 -2.89 -0.95
C SER A 108 9.34 -2.46 -1.84
N LYS A 109 9.87 -3.37 -2.68
CA LYS A 109 10.96 -3.10 -3.62
C LYS A 109 10.41 -2.61 -4.95
N LYS A 110 11.30 -1.98 -5.75
CA LYS A 110 10.97 -1.57 -7.12
C LYS A 110 10.46 -2.75 -7.94
N ASN A 111 9.70 -2.47 -8.99
CA ASN A 111 9.29 -3.49 -9.95
C ASN A 111 10.52 -4.21 -10.53
N ASP A 112 10.48 -5.54 -10.52
CA ASP A 112 11.46 -6.39 -11.19
C ASP A 112 10.74 -7.14 -12.32
N PRO A 113 11.31 -7.22 -13.55
CA PRO A 113 10.79 -8.06 -14.63
C PRO A 113 10.64 -9.55 -14.27
N LYS A 114 11.32 -10.01 -13.20
CA LYS A 114 11.25 -11.38 -12.68
C LYS A 114 10.22 -11.57 -11.57
N ASP A 115 9.54 -10.52 -11.14
CA ASP A 115 8.47 -10.63 -10.15
C ASP A 115 7.45 -11.68 -10.61
N ASN A 116 7.12 -12.63 -9.73
CA ASN A 116 6.06 -13.59 -10.01
C ASN A 116 4.68 -12.89 -10.07
N PRO A 117 3.64 -13.49 -10.69
CA PRO A 117 2.33 -12.84 -10.86
C PRO A 117 1.65 -12.39 -9.56
N VAL A 118 1.90 -13.10 -8.45
CA VAL A 118 1.38 -12.73 -7.11
C VAL A 118 2.08 -11.46 -6.61
N THR A 119 3.40 -11.36 -6.77
CA THR A 119 4.18 -10.15 -6.47
C THR A 119 3.72 -8.98 -7.31
N VAL A 120 3.41 -9.20 -8.59
CA VAL A 120 2.85 -8.18 -9.48
C VAL A 120 1.52 -7.65 -8.95
N ALA A 121 0.58 -8.54 -8.66
CA ALA A 121 -0.73 -8.17 -8.12
C ALA A 121 -0.62 -7.45 -6.78
N LEU A 122 0.27 -7.90 -5.88
CA LEU A 122 0.44 -7.28 -4.57
C LEU A 122 1.03 -5.86 -4.68
N LYS A 123 2.08 -5.66 -5.48
CA LYS A 123 2.70 -4.33 -5.70
C LYS A 123 1.70 -3.33 -6.28
N ASP A 124 0.96 -3.73 -7.31
CA ASP A 124 -0.07 -2.87 -7.90
C ASP A 124 -1.19 -2.55 -6.90
N ALA A 125 -1.64 -3.54 -6.12
CA ALA A 125 -2.70 -3.36 -5.13
C ALA A 125 -2.33 -2.40 -4.00
N ASP A 126 -1.10 -2.51 -3.49
CA ASP A 126 -0.58 -1.61 -2.46
C ASP A 126 -0.49 -0.16 -2.99
N GLN A 127 -0.01 0.02 -4.22
CA GLN A 127 0.00 1.33 -4.89
C GLN A 127 -1.42 1.91 -5.06
N ILE A 128 -2.39 1.10 -5.49
CA ILE A 128 -3.81 1.52 -5.64
C ILE A 128 -4.38 2.06 -4.32
N GLU A 129 -4.05 1.42 -3.20
CA GLU A 129 -4.55 1.85 -1.90
C GLU A 129 -3.82 3.09 -1.36
N ASN A 130 -2.60 3.35 -1.83
CA ASN A 130 -1.82 4.54 -1.48
C ASN A 130 -2.09 5.77 -2.39
N ILE A 131 -3.04 5.71 -3.33
CA ILE A 131 -3.44 6.85 -4.18
C ILE A 131 -4.93 7.23 -4.05
N GLY A 132 -5.70 6.48 -3.26
CA GLY A 132 -7.13 6.73 -3.04
C GLY A 132 -7.40 7.85 -2.03
N ALA A 133 -8.69 8.19 -1.83
CA ALA A 133 -9.11 9.22 -0.87
C ALA A 133 -8.65 8.99 0.58
N LEU A 134 -8.41 7.73 0.98
CA LEU A 134 -7.86 7.41 2.30
C LEU A 134 -6.36 7.69 2.40
N ALA A 135 -5.63 7.72 1.29
CA ALA A 135 -4.20 7.98 1.26
C ALA A 135 -3.86 9.38 1.80
N PHE A 136 -4.73 10.36 1.58
CA PHE A 136 -4.56 11.73 2.11
C PHE A 136 -4.55 11.76 3.64
N ILE A 137 -5.48 11.02 4.25
CA ILE A 137 -5.59 10.91 5.71
C ILE A 137 -4.41 10.10 6.27
N ARG A 138 -4.11 8.96 5.63
CA ARG A 138 -3.01 8.07 6.05
C ARG A 138 -1.64 8.72 5.91
N SER A 139 -1.40 9.48 4.85
CA SER A 139 -0.15 10.24 4.66
C SER A 139 0.05 11.25 5.80
N GLY A 140 -0.98 12.03 6.15
CA GLY A 140 -0.92 12.94 7.29
C GLY A 140 -0.74 12.25 8.64
N GLN A 141 -1.30 11.04 8.82
CA GLN A 141 -1.13 10.25 10.03
C GLN A 141 0.27 9.62 10.13
N HIS A 142 0.82 9.15 9.01
CA HIS A 142 2.18 8.61 8.92
C HIS A 142 3.22 9.70 9.18
N PHE A 143 3.08 10.84 8.50
CA PHE A 143 3.96 12.00 8.61
C PHE A 143 3.40 13.09 9.54
N HIS A 144 2.90 12.69 10.71
CA HIS A 144 2.25 13.59 11.66
C HIS A 144 3.14 14.73 12.18
N ASP A 145 4.46 14.54 12.16
CA ASP A 145 5.45 15.55 12.55
C ASP A 145 5.84 16.50 11.40
N LEU A 146 5.41 16.22 10.16
CA LEU A 146 5.67 17.10 9.02
C LEU A 146 4.58 18.16 8.89
N GLN A 147 4.99 19.32 8.38
CA GLN A 147 4.01 20.32 7.95
C GLN A 147 3.11 19.77 6.84
N PRO A 148 1.80 20.08 6.83
CA PRO A 148 0.91 19.63 5.76
C PRO A 148 1.36 20.10 4.37
N VAL A 149 1.83 21.33 4.29
CA VAL A 149 2.27 21.99 3.06
C VAL A 149 3.50 22.83 3.37
N ASP A 150 4.57 22.70 2.58
CA ASP A 150 5.72 23.61 2.61
C ASP A 150 5.44 24.79 1.67
N TYR A 151 5.19 25.98 2.20
CA TYR A 151 4.80 27.13 1.39
C TYR A 151 5.98 27.68 0.57
N ARG A 152 7.20 27.60 1.11
CA ARG A 152 8.43 28.08 0.46
C ARG A 152 8.83 27.20 -0.70
N HIS A 153 8.75 25.90 -0.46
CA HIS A 153 9.15 24.89 -1.40
C HIS A 153 8.00 23.92 -1.66
N LEU A 154 6.89 24.42 -2.20
CA LEU A 154 5.69 23.61 -2.42
C LEU A 154 6.01 22.34 -3.20
N TRP A 155 6.59 22.49 -4.39
CA TRP A 155 6.87 21.40 -5.31
C TRP A 155 8.37 21.10 -5.45
N GLU A 156 9.22 22.13 -5.46
CA GLU A 156 10.67 21.98 -5.71
C GLU A 156 11.51 22.27 -4.44
N ASN A 157 12.18 21.23 -3.91
CA ASN A 157 13.11 21.29 -2.78
C ASN A 157 14.17 20.21 -3.02
N PRO A 158 15.45 20.60 -3.17
CA PRO A 158 16.52 19.65 -3.47
C PRO A 158 16.80 18.65 -2.34
N ASP A 159 16.41 18.96 -1.10
CA ASP A 159 16.64 18.10 0.07
C ASP A 159 15.51 17.08 0.27
N ALA A 160 14.37 17.23 -0.42
CA ALA A 160 13.25 16.32 -0.33
C ALA A 160 13.53 15.03 -1.11
N THR A 161 13.16 13.90 -0.52
CA THR A 161 13.23 12.57 -1.16
C THR A 161 11.94 11.80 -0.90
N PHE A 162 11.72 10.69 -1.61
CA PHE A 162 10.58 9.80 -1.35
C PHE A 162 10.48 9.37 0.13
N LYS A 163 11.62 9.09 0.80
CA LYS A 163 11.64 8.67 2.21
C LYS A 163 11.59 9.85 3.20
N ASN A 164 11.89 11.06 2.72
CA ASN A 164 11.90 12.26 3.52
C ASN A 164 11.25 13.40 2.71
N PRO A 165 9.91 13.43 2.63
CA PRO A 165 9.21 14.32 1.71
C PRO A 165 9.18 15.77 2.22
N LEU A 166 9.56 16.05 3.47
CA LEU A 166 9.58 17.38 4.11
C LEU A 166 8.20 18.10 4.22
N SER A 167 7.15 17.56 3.61
CA SER A 167 5.75 17.93 3.81
C SER A 167 4.81 16.81 3.37
N VAL A 168 3.60 16.76 3.93
CA VAL A 168 2.57 15.77 3.56
C VAL A 168 2.13 15.93 2.10
N ALA A 169 1.97 17.16 1.60
CA ALA A 169 1.61 17.40 0.21
C ALA A 169 2.67 16.87 -0.78
N ARG A 170 3.95 16.88 -0.39
CA ARG A 170 5.01 16.29 -1.21
C ARG A 170 4.99 14.77 -1.23
N ASP A 171 4.73 14.13 -0.09
CA ASP A 171 4.55 12.68 -0.01
C ASP A 171 3.50 12.23 -1.02
N LEU A 172 2.33 12.89 -0.98
CA LEU A 172 1.25 12.66 -1.93
C LEU A 172 1.66 12.93 -3.39
N ARG A 173 2.48 13.96 -3.65
CA ARG A 173 3.00 14.23 -5.01
C ARG A 173 3.91 13.12 -5.51
N HIS A 174 4.75 12.51 -4.66
CA HIS A 174 5.61 11.41 -5.06
C HIS A 174 4.83 10.18 -5.55
N HIS A 175 3.62 9.96 -5.01
CA HIS A 175 2.78 8.85 -5.44
C HIS A 175 2.37 8.95 -6.92
N LEU A 176 2.40 10.13 -7.54
CA LEU A 176 2.12 10.28 -8.98
C LEU A 176 3.08 9.48 -9.87
N GLU A 177 4.31 9.22 -9.42
CA GLU A 177 5.28 8.41 -10.19
C GLU A 177 4.79 6.98 -10.41
N TRP A 178 4.00 6.45 -9.47
CA TRP A 178 3.51 5.07 -9.49
C TRP A 178 2.52 4.79 -10.61
N GLU A 179 1.92 5.82 -11.22
CA GLU A 179 1.03 5.62 -12.37
C GLU A 179 1.71 4.85 -13.50
N SER A 180 2.99 5.18 -13.73
CA SER A 180 3.82 4.49 -14.72
C SER A 180 4.29 3.11 -14.27
N TRP A 181 4.15 2.77 -12.98
CA TRP A 181 4.64 1.53 -12.38
C TRP A 181 3.57 0.44 -12.34
N LEU A 182 2.29 0.78 -12.48
CA LEU A 182 1.21 -0.20 -12.50
C LEU A 182 1.33 -1.15 -13.70
N ARG A 183 1.32 -2.45 -13.43
CA ARG A 183 1.60 -3.49 -14.45
C ARG A 183 0.35 -4.15 -14.99
N THR A 184 -0.62 -4.47 -14.15
CA THR A 184 -1.86 -5.13 -14.55
C THR A 184 -2.78 -4.14 -15.25
N PRO A 185 -3.46 -4.54 -16.36
CA PRO A 185 -4.43 -3.67 -17.03
C PRO A 185 -5.55 -3.20 -16.11
N LYS A 186 -6.03 -4.09 -15.22
CA LYS A 186 -7.10 -3.78 -14.28
C LYS A 186 -6.66 -2.79 -13.20
N ALA A 187 -5.41 -2.86 -12.72
CA ALA A 187 -4.89 -1.85 -11.81
C ALA A 187 -4.91 -0.46 -12.44
N ARG A 188 -4.44 -0.34 -13.69
CA ARG A 188 -4.45 0.95 -14.41
C ARG A 188 -5.87 1.51 -14.55
N GLU A 189 -6.84 0.65 -14.87
CA GLU A 189 -8.25 1.05 -14.96
C GLU A 189 -8.79 1.59 -13.63
N ILE A 190 -8.53 0.88 -12.52
CA ILE A 190 -9.00 1.28 -11.18
C ILE A 190 -8.27 2.53 -10.68
N ALA A 191 -6.97 2.63 -10.96
CA ALA A 191 -6.10 3.70 -10.49
C ALA A 191 -6.27 5.01 -11.26
N ALA A 192 -6.63 4.97 -12.55
CA ALA A 192 -6.79 6.16 -13.39
C ALA A 192 -7.64 7.27 -12.73
N PRO A 193 -8.89 7.02 -12.29
CA PRO A 193 -9.68 8.06 -11.63
C PRO A 193 -9.09 8.53 -10.29
N ARG A 194 -8.26 7.71 -9.63
CA ARG A 194 -7.58 8.08 -8.36
C ARG A 194 -6.40 9.00 -8.62
N PHE A 195 -5.61 8.74 -9.66
CA PHE A 195 -4.55 9.65 -10.09
C PHE A 195 -5.12 10.99 -10.55
N GLU A 196 -6.24 10.99 -11.28
CA GLU A 196 -6.93 12.25 -11.63
C GLU A 196 -7.34 13.02 -10.38
N PHE A 197 -7.90 12.34 -9.38
CA PHE A 197 -8.26 12.97 -8.11
C PHE A 197 -7.03 13.51 -7.35
N LEU A 198 -5.93 12.75 -7.30
CA LEU A 198 -4.68 13.18 -6.67
C LEU A 198 -4.10 14.43 -7.34
N ARG A 199 -4.05 14.48 -8.68
CA ARG A 199 -3.62 15.67 -9.42
C ARG A 199 -4.55 16.86 -9.17
N LEU A 200 -5.85 16.63 -9.15
CA LEU A 200 -6.84 17.68 -8.85
C LEU A 200 -6.59 18.25 -7.45
N PHE A 201 -6.45 17.40 -6.43
CA PHE A 201 -6.19 17.82 -5.06
C PHE A 201 -4.90 18.66 -4.95
N LEU A 202 -3.79 18.17 -5.50
CA LEU A 202 -2.50 18.89 -5.48
C LEU A 202 -2.61 20.25 -6.21
N SER A 203 -3.31 20.29 -7.34
CA SER A 203 -3.55 21.55 -8.07
C SER A 203 -4.41 22.54 -7.29
N LYS A 204 -5.32 22.05 -6.44
CA LYS A 204 -6.17 22.89 -5.58
C LYS A 204 -5.36 23.54 -4.46
N ILE A 205 -4.42 22.82 -3.85
CA ILE A 205 -3.47 23.40 -2.89
C ILE A 205 -2.75 24.60 -3.52
N GLU A 206 -2.14 24.40 -4.69
CA GLU A 206 -1.41 25.47 -5.37
C GLU A 206 -2.33 26.65 -5.74
N LYS A 207 -3.54 26.35 -6.23
CA LYS A 207 -4.52 27.39 -6.57
C LYS A 207 -4.94 28.21 -5.35
N GLU A 208 -5.22 27.57 -4.22
CA GLU A 208 -5.61 28.26 -2.98
C GLU A 208 -4.49 29.17 -2.48
N LEU A 209 -3.23 28.71 -2.56
CA LEU A 209 -2.08 29.55 -2.25
C LEU A 209 -1.94 30.75 -3.20
N LYS A 210 -2.17 30.56 -4.51
CA LYS A 210 -2.19 31.66 -5.50
C LYS A 210 -3.30 32.67 -5.21
N ASP A 211 -4.51 32.19 -4.94
CA ASP A 211 -5.68 33.03 -4.66
C ASP A 211 -5.48 33.83 -3.36
N ALA A 212 -4.75 33.27 -2.39
CA ALA A 212 -4.34 33.96 -1.16
C ALA A 212 -3.13 34.90 -1.32
N GLY A 213 -2.50 34.96 -2.51
CA GLY A 213 -1.28 35.74 -2.74
C GLY A 213 -0.02 35.17 -2.04
N LEU A 214 -0.01 33.87 -1.73
CA LEU A 214 1.06 33.15 -1.03
C LEU A 214 1.90 32.25 -1.96
N PHE A 215 1.73 32.35 -3.28
CA PHE A 215 2.51 31.58 -4.25
C PHE A 215 2.99 32.44 -5.45
N PRO A 216 4.31 32.63 -5.65
CA PRO A 216 5.39 32.13 -4.79
C PRO A 216 5.34 32.78 -3.40
N TYR A 217 5.78 32.05 -2.37
CA TYR A 217 5.72 32.51 -1.00
C TYR A 217 6.68 33.70 -0.76
N PRO A 218 6.25 34.77 -0.07
CA PRO A 218 6.99 36.02 -0.05
C PRO A 218 8.16 36.09 0.96
N PHE A 219 8.41 35.04 1.76
CA PHE A 219 9.40 35.04 2.86
C PHE A 219 10.38 33.86 2.83
#